data_AF-A0A4S8J1N5-F1
#
_entry.id   AF-A0A4S8J1N5-F1
#
_cell.length_a   1.000
_cell.length_b   1.000
_cell.length_c   1.000
_cell.angle_alpha   90.00
_cell.angle_beta   90.00
_cell.angle_gamma   90.00
#
_symmetry.space_group_name_H-M   'P 1'
#
loop_
_entity.id
_entity.type
_entity.pdbx_description
1 polymer ?
#
loop_
_entity_poly.entity_id
_entity_poly.type
_entity_poly.pdbx_seq_one_letter_code
_entity_poly.pdbx_strand_id
1 'polypeptide(L)'
;MWAHKNSFLCRFSSLFSGGIDDGRRLWFLATLVLTLTAAVAAAEEAPASRRHAYAAMMYMGTPRDYEFYVATRVMMRQEEDGVKVVAVENLKNPYENQGNFNTRFKLTLNKLYAWSLVSYDRVVMLDSDNIFLQRTDELFQCGQFCAVFINPCIFHTGLFVLQPSMNVFKNMLHELEIGRENPDGADQGFLASYFPDLLDQPMFHPPTNDLKLRWSIPCGPNSAENNLIGNRGGSRN
;
A
#
# COMPACT_ATOMS: atom_id res chain seq x y z
N MET A 1 -7.21 -18.19 16.09
CA MET A 1 -7.81 -19.37 15.42
C MET A 1 -9.29 -19.41 15.75
N TRP A 2 -10.12 -18.70 14.98
CA TRP A 2 -11.58 -18.70 15.15
C TRP A 2 -12.19 -19.21 13.85
N ALA A 3 -12.78 -20.40 13.93
CA ALA A 3 -13.51 -21.04 12.86
C ALA A 3 -14.98 -20.62 12.97
N HIS A 4 -15.45 -19.75 12.07
CA HIS A 4 -16.88 -19.57 11.84
C HIS A 4 -17.37 -20.73 10.97
N LYS A 5 -17.93 -21.77 11.60
CA LYS A 5 -18.80 -22.72 10.89
C LYS A 5 -20.21 -22.13 10.85
N ASN A 6 -20.59 -21.67 9.67
CA ASN A 6 -21.95 -21.21 9.38
C ASN A 6 -22.96 -22.37 9.57
N SER A 7 -23.89 -22.16 10.49
CA SER A 7 -25.17 -22.86 10.56
C SER A 7 -25.97 -22.61 9.28
N PHE A 8 -25.93 -23.53 8.31
CA PHE A 8 -26.89 -23.53 7.21
C PHE A 8 -27.27 -24.92 6.68
N LEU A 9 -26.96 -25.98 7.43
CA LEU A 9 -27.33 -27.36 7.08
C LEU A 9 -28.31 -27.92 8.11
N CYS A 10 -29.55 -27.45 8.10
CA CYS A 10 -30.64 -28.15 8.79
C CYS A 10 -32.02 -27.69 8.27
N ARG A 11 -32.34 -27.90 6.99
CA ARG A 11 -33.74 -27.96 6.53
C ARG A 11 -33.96 -28.49 5.10
N PHE A 12 -33.35 -29.61 4.71
CA PHE A 12 -33.78 -30.30 3.49
C PHE A 12 -33.60 -31.81 3.65
N SER A 13 -34.42 -32.43 4.50
CA SER A 13 -34.60 -33.89 4.50
C SER A 13 -36.02 -34.21 4.95
N SER A 14 -36.99 -33.93 4.07
CA SER A 14 -38.35 -34.47 4.23
C SER A 14 -39.16 -34.34 2.93
N LEU A 15 -38.61 -34.79 1.79
CA LEU A 15 -39.41 -35.11 0.61
C LEU A 15 -38.60 -36.08 -0.25
N PHE A 16 -39.29 -36.96 -0.95
CA PHE A 16 -38.77 -37.99 -1.88
C PHE A 16 -38.58 -39.41 -1.29
N SER A 17 -39.69 -40.00 -0.85
CA SER A 17 -40.01 -41.39 -1.18
C SER A 17 -40.98 -41.39 -2.36
N GLY A 18 -40.52 -41.71 -3.56
CA GLY A 18 -41.36 -41.84 -4.75
C GLY A 18 -40.53 -41.97 -6.02
N GLY A 19 -40.72 -43.06 -6.76
CA GLY A 19 -39.96 -43.43 -7.97
C GLY A 19 -39.92 -42.34 -9.03
N ILE A 20 -38.78 -42.25 -9.72
CA ILE A 20 -38.44 -41.19 -10.68
C ILE A 20 -38.60 -41.72 -12.10
N ASP A 21 -39.59 -41.21 -12.83
CA ASP A 21 -39.75 -41.36 -14.28
C ASP A 21 -38.74 -40.48 -15.04
N ASP A 22 -38.20 -40.99 -16.16
CA ASP A 22 -37.07 -40.42 -16.92
C ASP A 22 -37.28 -38.96 -17.39
N GLY A 23 -38.52 -38.56 -17.64
CA GLY A 23 -38.84 -37.17 -18.03
C GLY A 23 -38.53 -36.15 -16.95
N ARG A 24 -38.64 -36.52 -15.66
CA ARG A 24 -38.31 -35.60 -14.54
C ARG A 24 -36.81 -35.42 -14.37
N ARG A 25 -35.99 -36.41 -14.73
CA ARG A 25 -34.53 -36.35 -14.61
C ARG A 25 -33.92 -35.25 -15.48
N LEU A 26 -34.42 -35.06 -16.70
CA LEU A 26 -33.95 -33.97 -17.56
C LEU A 26 -34.28 -32.60 -16.98
N TRP A 27 -35.48 -32.40 -16.42
CA TRP A 27 -35.85 -31.13 -15.77
C TRP A 27 -35.02 -30.87 -14.51
N PHE A 28 -34.75 -31.91 -13.71
CA PHE A 28 -33.86 -31.79 -12.54
C PHE A 28 -32.43 -31.44 -12.96
N LEU A 29 -31.89 -32.07 -13.99
CA LEU A 29 -30.55 -31.76 -14.49
C LEU A 29 -30.49 -30.35 -15.08
N ALA A 30 -31.49 -29.93 -15.85
CA ALA A 30 -31.54 -28.59 -16.44
C ALA A 30 -31.61 -27.50 -15.35
N THR A 31 -32.46 -27.68 -14.33
CA THR A 31 -32.57 -26.75 -13.20
C THR A 31 -31.33 -26.75 -12.31
N LEU A 32 -30.70 -27.91 -12.09
CA LEU A 32 -29.43 -28.01 -11.36
C LEU A 32 -28.30 -27.32 -12.12
N VAL A 33 -28.20 -27.50 -13.44
CA VAL A 33 -27.21 -26.83 -14.27
C VAL A 33 -27.46 -25.32 -14.28
N LEU A 34 -28.71 -24.87 -14.42
CA LEU A 34 -29.06 -23.44 -14.42
C LEU A 34 -28.70 -22.78 -13.07
N THR A 35 -29.01 -23.45 -11.97
CA THR A 35 -28.71 -22.96 -10.61
C THR A 35 -27.21 -23.00 -10.31
N LEU A 36 -26.47 -24.02 -10.78
CA LEU A 36 -25.00 -24.03 -10.70
C LEU A 36 -24.39 -22.90 -11.53
N THR A 37 -24.85 -22.67 -12.76
CA THR A 37 -24.32 -21.57 -13.58
C THR A 37 -24.62 -20.20 -12.98
N ALA A 38 -25.80 -20.00 -12.39
CA ALA A 38 -26.15 -18.77 -11.69
C ALA A 38 -25.33 -18.59 -10.41
N ALA A 39 -25.06 -19.66 -9.65
CA ALA A 39 -24.22 -19.61 -8.45
C ALA A 39 -22.75 -19.32 -8.78
N VAL A 40 -22.23 -19.86 -9.89
CA VAL A 40 -20.88 -19.58 -10.39
C VAL A 40 -20.77 -18.15 -10.92
N ALA A 41 -21.82 -17.63 -11.58
CA ALA A 41 -21.88 -16.23 -12.01
C ALA A 41 -22.02 -15.24 -10.84
N ALA A 42 -22.73 -15.62 -9.78
CA ALA A 42 -22.88 -14.82 -8.56
C ALA A 42 -21.65 -14.89 -7.63
N ALA A 43 -20.73 -15.84 -7.87
CA ALA A 43 -19.40 -15.84 -7.28
C ALA A 43 -18.48 -14.86 -8.05
N GLU A 44 -18.98 -13.65 -8.25
CA GLU A 44 -18.15 -12.50 -8.58
C GLU A 44 -17.30 -12.23 -7.34
N GLU A 45 -15.97 -12.24 -7.49
CA GLU A 45 -15.02 -12.01 -6.40
C GLU A 45 -15.45 -10.77 -5.61
N ALA A 46 -15.74 -10.94 -4.33
CA ALA A 46 -15.87 -9.80 -3.42
C ALA A 46 -14.65 -8.91 -3.64
N PRO A 47 -14.81 -7.58 -3.85
CA PRO A 47 -13.71 -6.72 -4.24
C PRO A 47 -12.59 -6.89 -3.22
N ALA A 48 -11.42 -7.34 -3.70
CA ALA A 48 -10.25 -7.52 -2.86
C ALA A 48 -10.06 -6.24 -2.03
N SER A 49 -10.08 -6.37 -0.70
CA SER A 49 -9.88 -5.23 0.20
C SER A 49 -8.60 -4.53 -0.21
N ARG A 50 -8.71 -3.28 -0.68
CA ARG A 50 -7.52 -2.53 -1.10
C ARG A 50 -6.53 -2.45 0.06
N ARG A 51 -5.27 -2.80 -0.20
CA ARG A 51 -4.22 -2.83 0.84
C ARG A 51 -3.26 -1.71 0.56
N HIS A 52 -3.24 -0.74 1.46
CA HIS A 52 -2.34 0.41 1.40
C HIS A 52 -1.33 0.34 2.54
N ALA A 53 -0.14 0.89 2.34
CA ALA A 53 0.90 0.93 3.36
C ALA A 53 1.68 2.23 3.35
N TYR A 54 2.06 2.68 4.53
CA TYR A 54 3.17 3.61 4.70
C TYR A 54 4.45 2.79 4.87
N ALA A 55 5.54 3.20 4.22
CA ALA A 55 6.82 2.52 4.27
C ALA A 55 7.94 3.53 4.54
N ALA A 56 8.95 3.10 5.29
CA ALA A 56 10.18 3.85 5.52
C ALA A 56 11.38 2.90 5.43
N MET A 57 12.44 3.31 4.75
CA MET A 57 13.67 2.55 4.63
C MET A 57 14.64 2.96 5.74
N MET A 58 15.12 1.99 6.52
CA MET A 58 16.07 2.20 7.61
C MET A 58 17.40 1.51 7.32
N TYR A 59 18.51 2.20 7.57
CA TYR A 59 19.86 1.67 7.37
C TYR A 59 20.51 1.31 8.70
N MET A 60 20.65 0.01 8.97
CA MET A 60 21.34 -0.45 10.18
C MET A 60 22.86 -0.23 10.05
N GLY A 61 23.48 0.32 11.10
CA GLY A 61 24.94 0.43 11.22
C GLY A 61 25.55 1.72 10.68
N THR A 62 24.76 2.74 10.33
CA THR A 62 25.28 4.09 10.06
C THR A 62 25.30 4.93 11.35
N PRO A 63 26.19 5.94 11.47
CA PRO A 63 26.27 6.79 12.67
C PRO A 63 25.00 7.62 12.96
N ARG A 64 24.02 7.66 12.05
CA ARG A 64 22.87 8.57 12.16
C ARG A 64 21.66 8.04 12.92
N ASP A 65 21.54 6.73 13.14
CA ASP A 65 20.18 6.18 13.35
C ASP A 65 20.01 5.23 14.54
N TYR A 66 20.91 5.16 15.54
CA TYR A 66 20.67 4.22 16.66
C TYR A 66 19.42 4.56 17.47
N GLU A 67 19.11 5.84 17.67
CA GLU A 67 17.94 6.31 18.43
C GLU A 67 16.64 6.11 17.66
N PHE A 68 16.64 6.49 16.37
CA PHE A 68 15.52 6.24 15.45
C PHE A 68 15.27 4.75 15.26
N TYR A 69 16.32 3.95 15.15
CA TYR A 69 16.23 2.49 15.07
C TYR A 69 15.63 1.89 16.36
N VAL A 70 16.06 2.32 17.55
CA VAL A 70 15.49 1.83 18.81
C VAL A 70 14.02 2.22 18.93
N ALA A 71 13.67 3.48 18.69
CA ALA A 71 12.28 3.94 18.72
C ALA A 71 11.41 3.19 17.72
N THR A 72 11.91 3.04 16.49
CA THR A 72 11.21 2.30 15.42
C THR A 72 11.08 0.82 15.77
N ARG A 73 12.13 0.17 16.29
CA ARG A 73 12.07 -1.25 16.70
C ARG A 73 11.13 -1.46 17.89
N VAL A 74 11.04 -0.51 18.81
CA VAL A 74 10.08 -0.55 19.93
C VAL A 74 8.66 -0.40 19.39
N MET A 75 8.39 0.55 18.48
CA MET A 75 7.09 0.67 17.81
C MET A 75 6.77 -0.55 16.93
N MET A 76 7.75 -1.12 16.24
CA MET A 76 7.59 -2.28 15.34
C MET A 76 7.42 -3.62 16.08
N ARG A 77 7.69 -3.70 17.38
CA ARG A 77 7.30 -4.86 18.20
C ARG A 77 5.79 -4.95 18.41
N GLN A 78 5.04 -3.90 18.03
CA GLN A 78 3.59 -3.90 18.01
C GLN A 78 3.09 -4.49 16.68
N GLU A 79 3.41 -5.76 16.40
CA GLU A 79 2.84 -6.47 15.23
C GLU A 79 1.30 -6.50 15.29
N GLU A 80 0.73 -6.46 16.50
CA GLU A 80 -0.70 -6.31 16.76
C GLU A 80 -1.29 -5.03 16.14
N ASP A 81 -0.48 -3.98 15.98
CA ASP A 81 -0.87 -2.71 15.38
C ASP A 81 -0.69 -2.69 13.84
N GLY A 82 -0.40 -3.85 13.23
CA GLY A 82 -0.32 -4.02 11.77
C GLY A 82 1.01 -3.59 11.15
N VAL A 83 2.02 -3.30 11.97
CA VAL A 83 3.37 -2.94 11.53
C VAL A 83 4.14 -4.20 11.08
N LYS A 84 4.88 -4.10 9.98
CA LYS A 84 5.69 -5.20 9.44
C LYS A 84 7.12 -4.76 9.17
N VAL A 85 8.08 -5.54 9.65
CA VAL A 85 9.51 -5.35 9.36
C VAL A 85 9.92 -6.27 8.23
N VAL A 86 10.46 -5.70 7.15
CA VAL A 86 10.98 -6.46 6.01
C VAL A 86 12.48 -6.21 5.93
N ALA A 87 13.27 -7.25 6.17
CA ALA A 87 14.70 -7.22 5.92
C ALA A 87 14.98 -7.47 4.43
N VAL A 88 15.87 -6.68 3.84
CA VAL A 88 16.27 -6.79 2.44
C VAL A 88 17.79 -6.83 2.34
N GLU A 89 18.30 -7.47 1.29
CA GLU A 89 19.74 -7.46 0.99
C GLU A 89 20.14 -6.11 0.39
N ASN A 90 21.30 -5.59 0.80
CA ASN A 90 21.78 -4.31 0.30
C ASN A 90 22.13 -4.41 -1.19
N LEU A 91 21.56 -3.51 -1.99
CA LEU A 91 21.95 -3.32 -3.37
C LEU A 91 23.36 -2.69 -3.41
N LYS A 92 24.23 -3.25 -4.25
CA LYS A 92 25.52 -2.65 -4.55
C LYS A 92 25.28 -1.39 -5.38
N ASN A 93 25.80 -0.25 -4.95
CA ASN A 93 25.66 0.98 -5.72
C ASN A 93 26.72 1.01 -6.85
N PRO A 94 26.33 0.93 -8.14
CA PRO A 94 27.28 0.89 -9.24
C PRO A 94 28.02 2.23 -9.43
N TYR A 95 27.51 3.30 -8.82
CA TYR A 95 28.03 4.67 -8.92
C TYR A 95 29.08 4.99 -7.84
N GLU A 96 29.44 4.03 -6.97
CA GLU A 96 30.42 4.24 -5.89
C GLU A 96 31.78 4.77 -6.37
N ASN A 97 32.14 4.51 -7.63
CA ASN A 97 33.40 4.94 -8.24
C ASN A 97 33.31 6.27 -9.01
N GLN A 98 32.15 6.93 -9.05
CA GLN A 98 32.02 8.24 -9.67
C GLN A 98 32.84 9.29 -8.91
N GLY A 99 33.46 10.23 -9.63
CA GLY A 99 34.35 11.23 -9.02
C GLY A 99 33.68 12.16 -8.00
N ASN A 100 32.37 12.38 -8.14
CA ASN A 100 31.54 13.19 -7.25
C ASN A 100 30.73 12.35 -6.23
N PHE A 101 31.01 11.04 -6.12
CA PHE A 101 30.24 10.15 -5.25
C PHE A 101 30.41 10.51 -3.77
N ASN A 102 29.28 10.65 -3.06
CA ASN A 102 29.29 10.81 -1.61
C ASN A 102 29.00 9.46 -0.94
N THR A 103 29.91 9.01 -0.06
CA THR A 103 29.78 7.74 0.69
C THR A 103 28.43 7.59 1.41
N ARG A 104 27.77 8.71 1.77
CA ARG A 104 26.42 8.66 2.35
C ARG A 104 25.37 8.00 1.45
N PHE A 105 25.60 7.97 0.13
CA PHE A 105 24.66 7.44 -0.86
C PHE A 105 24.84 5.95 -1.12
N LYS A 106 25.80 5.30 -0.46
CA LYS A 106 26.12 3.88 -0.65
C LYS A 106 24.91 2.95 -0.61
N LEU A 107 23.95 3.20 0.28
CA LEU A 107 22.79 2.32 0.45
C LEU A 107 21.47 2.92 -0.07
N THR A 108 21.49 4.15 -0.61
CA THR A 108 20.26 4.87 -0.99
C THR A 108 19.39 4.13 -2.00
N LEU A 109 20.00 3.39 -2.92
CA LEU A 109 19.29 2.59 -3.92
C LEU A 109 18.43 1.48 -3.32
N ASN A 110 18.61 1.09 -2.06
CA ASN A 110 17.71 0.14 -1.40
C ASN A 110 16.25 0.64 -1.40
N LYS A 111 16.00 1.96 -1.47
CA LYS A 111 14.63 2.50 -1.61
C LYS A 111 13.86 1.89 -2.78
N LEU A 112 14.54 1.40 -3.82
CA LEU A 112 13.91 0.74 -4.98
C LEU A 112 13.11 -0.52 -4.58
N TYR A 113 13.44 -1.19 -3.46
CA TYR A 113 12.65 -2.31 -2.94
C TYR A 113 11.19 -1.95 -2.64
N ALA A 114 10.84 -0.67 -2.52
CA ALA A 114 9.46 -0.26 -2.34
C ALA A 114 8.54 -0.72 -3.49
N TRP A 115 9.07 -0.83 -4.72
CA TRP A 115 8.32 -1.38 -5.86
C TRP A 115 8.11 -2.89 -5.78
N SER A 116 8.84 -3.61 -4.93
CA SER A 116 8.66 -5.06 -4.72
C SER A 116 7.50 -5.39 -3.78
N LEU A 117 6.89 -4.39 -3.12
CA LEU A 117 5.81 -4.54 -2.13
C LEU A 117 4.45 -4.83 -2.79
N VAL A 118 4.39 -5.77 -3.74
CA VAL A 118 3.22 -6.11 -4.56
C VAL A 118 2.03 -6.71 -3.80
N SER A 119 2.16 -6.93 -2.49
CA SER A 119 1.01 -7.24 -1.62
C SER A 119 0.12 -6.02 -1.34
N TYR A 120 0.54 -4.83 -1.77
CA TYR A 120 -0.14 -3.56 -1.57
C TYR A 120 -0.46 -2.90 -2.90
N ASP A 121 -1.61 -2.24 -2.99
CA ASP A 121 -2.04 -1.51 -4.18
C ASP A 121 -1.34 -0.16 -4.31
N ARG A 122 -1.04 0.45 -3.16
CA ARG A 122 -0.36 1.74 -3.04
C ARG A 122 0.56 1.75 -1.83
N VAL A 123 1.72 2.33 -2.01
CA VAL A 123 2.70 2.55 -0.95
C VAL A 123 3.06 4.03 -0.92
N VAL A 124 2.95 4.64 0.26
CA VAL A 124 3.50 5.97 0.55
C VAL A 124 4.86 5.74 1.21
N MET A 125 5.93 6.03 0.47
CA MET A 125 7.30 5.96 0.97
C MET A 125 7.66 7.29 1.60
N LEU A 126 8.23 7.24 2.81
CA LEU A 126 8.69 8.40 3.56
C LEU A 126 10.10 8.15 4.09
N ASP A 127 10.97 9.15 4.01
CA ASP A 127 12.27 9.11 4.67
C ASP A 127 12.12 9.13 6.19
N SER A 128 13.05 8.47 6.88
CA SER A 128 13.01 8.30 8.34
C SER A 128 13.15 9.61 9.12
N ASP A 129 13.56 10.69 8.46
CA ASP A 129 13.68 12.04 9.01
C ASP A 129 12.44 12.91 8.76
N ASN A 130 11.33 12.33 8.30
CA ASN A 130 10.06 13.02 8.14
C ASN A 130 9.00 12.54 9.13
N ILE A 131 8.07 13.44 9.47
CA ILE A 131 6.93 13.16 10.37
C ILE A 131 5.65 13.75 9.78
N PHE A 132 4.56 12.98 9.81
CA PHE A 132 3.25 13.49 9.47
C PHE A 132 2.64 14.21 10.68
N LEU A 133 2.24 15.47 10.50
CA LEU A 133 1.56 16.26 11.52
C LEU A 133 0.03 16.05 11.53
N GLN A 134 -0.49 15.47 10.44
CA GLN A 134 -1.90 15.18 10.23
C GLN A 134 -2.05 13.89 9.43
N ARG A 135 -3.27 13.36 9.37
CA ARG A 135 -3.60 12.20 8.52
C ARG A 135 -3.41 12.59 7.05
N THR A 136 -2.80 11.69 6.27
CA THR A 136 -2.42 11.91 4.86
C THR A 136 -2.93 10.79 3.93
N ASP A 137 -4.06 10.17 4.28
CA ASP A 137 -4.63 9.03 3.55
C ASP A 137 -5.06 9.39 2.11
N GLU A 138 -5.29 10.67 1.83
CA GLU A 138 -5.54 11.19 0.49
C GLU A 138 -4.39 10.89 -0.48
N LEU A 139 -3.17 10.74 0.01
CA LEU A 139 -2.00 10.41 -0.82
C LEU A 139 -2.16 9.06 -1.53
N PHE A 140 -2.91 8.11 -0.98
CA PHE A 140 -3.17 6.82 -1.63
C PHE A 140 -4.03 6.94 -2.90
N GLN A 141 -4.65 8.09 -3.14
CA GLN A 141 -5.41 8.35 -4.37
C GLN A 141 -4.51 8.82 -5.52
N CYS A 142 -3.23 9.06 -5.25
CA CYS A 142 -2.29 9.43 -6.29
C CYS A 142 -2.08 8.29 -7.31
N GLY A 143 -1.57 8.67 -8.48
CA GLY A 143 -1.41 7.81 -9.65
C GLY A 143 -0.40 6.67 -9.47
N GLN A 144 0.21 6.23 -10.57
CA GLN A 144 1.18 5.12 -10.54
C GLN A 144 2.48 5.48 -9.83
N PHE A 145 2.93 6.73 -9.98
CA PHE A 145 4.07 7.28 -9.27
C PHE A 145 3.85 8.78 -9.08
N CYS A 146 4.02 9.27 -7.86
CA CYS A 146 3.90 10.67 -7.51
C CYS A 146 5.03 11.05 -6.56
N ALA A 147 5.64 12.20 -6.78
CA ALA A 147 6.70 12.71 -5.91
C ALA A 147 6.46 14.19 -5.61
N VAL A 148 7.09 14.67 -4.54
CA VAL A 148 7.05 16.09 -4.17
C VAL A 148 8.12 16.86 -4.91
N PHE A 149 7.79 17.99 -5.53
CA PHE A 149 8.77 18.85 -6.21
C PHE A 149 9.45 19.81 -5.24
N ILE A 150 10.78 19.83 -5.22
CA ILE A 150 11.57 20.87 -4.53
C ILE A 150 11.58 22.13 -5.39
N ASN A 151 11.70 21.93 -6.70
CA ASN A 151 11.64 22.93 -7.74
C ASN A 151 11.01 22.33 -9.01
N PRO A 152 10.65 23.14 -10.02
CA PRO A 152 9.95 22.65 -11.22
C PRO A 152 10.71 21.60 -12.04
N CYS A 153 11.99 21.37 -11.78
CA CYS A 153 12.86 20.47 -12.53
C CYS A 153 13.32 19.24 -11.73
N ILE A 154 13.10 19.23 -10.40
CA ILE A 154 13.66 18.22 -9.49
C ILE A 154 12.62 17.87 -8.43
N PHE A 155 12.22 16.59 -8.43
CA PHE A 155 11.45 16.02 -7.34
C PHE A 155 12.36 15.47 -6.23
N HIS A 156 11.83 15.46 -5.02
CA HIS A 156 12.45 14.92 -3.82
C HIS A 156 11.98 13.49 -3.59
N THR A 157 12.92 12.60 -3.28
CA THR A 157 12.63 11.19 -2.94
C THR A 157 12.43 10.94 -1.45
N GLY A 158 12.28 12.01 -0.65
CA GLY A 158 11.92 11.90 0.76
C GLY A 158 10.45 11.61 1.03
N LEU A 159 9.56 11.97 0.10
CA LEU A 159 8.16 11.55 0.11
C LEU A 159 7.71 11.26 -1.32
N PHE A 160 7.28 10.02 -1.57
CA PHE A 160 6.67 9.65 -2.84
C PHE A 160 5.61 8.56 -2.65
N VAL A 161 4.65 8.54 -3.56
CA VAL A 161 3.60 7.52 -3.64
C VAL A 161 3.87 6.66 -4.87
N LEU A 162 3.73 5.36 -4.75
CA LEU A 162 3.91 4.43 -5.86
C LEU A 162 2.85 3.33 -5.87
N GLN A 163 2.58 2.83 -7.07
CA GLN A 163 1.94 1.54 -7.28
C GLN A 163 3.03 0.46 -7.42
N PRO A 164 3.11 -0.51 -6.49
CA PRO A 164 4.15 -1.53 -6.55
C PRO A 164 4.02 -2.39 -7.81
N SER A 165 5.16 -2.79 -8.38
CA SER A 165 5.21 -3.64 -9.56
C SER A 165 6.56 -4.35 -9.63
N MET A 166 6.51 -5.69 -9.57
CA MET A 166 7.72 -6.50 -9.73
C MET A 166 8.38 -6.30 -11.11
N ASN A 167 7.60 -5.94 -12.14
CA ASN A 167 8.16 -5.67 -13.47
C ASN A 167 8.99 -4.38 -13.46
N VAL A 168 8.45 -3.31 -12.87
CA VAL A 168 9.16 -2.03 -12.72
C VAL A 168 10.40 -2.22 -11.83
N PHE A 169 10.26 -2.92 -10.70
CA PHE A 169 11.39 -3.21 -9.81
C PHE A 169 12.52 -3.96 -10.52
N LYS A 170 12.22 -5.07 -11.21
CA LYS A 170 13.23 -5.84 -11.96
C LYS A 170 13.87 -5.02 -13.07
N ASN A 171 13.09 -4.20 -13.76
CA ASN A 171 13.64 -3.33 -14.79
C ASN A 171 14.56 -2.26 -14.18
N MET A 172 14.21 -1.62 -13.06
CA MET A 172 15.13 -0.71 -12.37
C MET A 172 16.44 -1.37 -11.94
N LEU A 173 16.40 -2.62 -11.46
CA LEU A 173 17.64 -3.36 -11.16
C LEU A 173 18.47 -3.62 -12.43
N HIS A 174 17.82 -3.98 -13.54
CA HIS A 174 18.49 -4.13 -14.82
C HIS A 174 19.14 -2.82 -15.32
N GLU A 175 18.45 -1.69 -15.17
CA GLU A 175 18.98 -0.36 -15.52
C GLU A 175 20.22 0.02 -14.69
N LEU A 176 20.27 -0.39 -13.41
CA LEU A 176 21.47 -0.25 -12.58
C LEU A 176 22.62 -1.13 -13.08
N GLU A 177 22.34 -2.37 -13.50
CA GLU A 177 23.34 -3.30 -14.01
C GLU A 177 23.99 -2.81 -15.31
N ILE A 178 23.20 -2.24 -16.22
CA ILE A 178 23.71 -1.71 -17.50
C ILE A 178 24.30 -0.30 -17.38
N GLY A 179 24.24 0.31 -16.19
CA GLY A 179 24.89 1.59 -15.90
C GLY A 179 24.14 2.80 -16.45
N ARG A 180 22.82 2.85 -16.30
CA ARG A 180 22.02 4.06 -16.57
C ARG A 180 22.68 5.30 -15.97
N GLU A 181 22.59 6.44 -16.67
CA GLU A 181 23.14 7.68 -16.15
C GLU A 181 22.46 8.09 -14.85
N ASN A 182 23.26 8.39 -13.84
CA ASN A 182 22.80 8.88 -12.55
C ASN A 182 23.73 10.00 -12.06
N PRO A 183 23.32 11.29 -12.18
CA PRO A 183 24.20 12.42 -11.88
C PRO A 183 24.61 12.56 -10.41
N ASP A 184 23.75 12.16 -9.47
CA ASP A 184 24.02 12.29 -8.03
C ASP A 184 24.53 10.98 -7.38
N GLY A 185 24.52 9.88 -8.13
CA GLY A 185 24.90 8.55 -7.66
C GLY A 185 23.98 7.99 -6.57
N ALA A 186 22.78 8.56 -6.40
CA ALA A 186 21.82 8.24 -5.35
C ALA A 186 20.45 7.85 -5.91
N ASP A 187 19.47 7.66 -5.03
CA ASP A 187 18.08 7.34 -5.37
C ASP A 187 17.37 8.46 -6.14
N GLN A 188 17.63 9.73 -5.82
CA GLN A 188 16.96 10.86 -6.44
C GLN A 188 17.32 11.01 -7.92
N GLY A 189 18.62 11.06 -8.26
CA GLY A 189 19.07 11.12 -9.64
C GLY A 189 18.66 9.88 -10.44
N PHE A 190 18.73 8.69 -9.84
CA PHE A 190 18.29 7.46 -10.49
C PHE A 190 16.79 7.51 -10.84
N LEU A 191 15.93 7.79 -9.85
CA LEU A 191 14.49 7.83 -10.07
C LEU A 191 14.09 8.94 -11.05
N ALA A 192 14.77 10.10 -11.01
CA ALA A 192 14.54 11.18 -11.96
C ALA A 192 14.88 10.77 -13.40
N SER A 193 15.99 10.05 -13.59
CA SER A 193 16.37 9.52 -14.91
C SER A 193 15.47 8.38 -15.39
N TYR A 194 14.89 7.60 -14.47
CA TYR A 194 14.07 6.43 -14.78
C TYR A 194 12.61 6.81 -15.08
N PHE A 195 12.09 7.84 -14.41
CA PHE A 195 10.76 8.42 -14.64
C PHE A 195 10.85 9.84 -15.20
N PRO A 196 11.41 10.04 -16.41
CA PRO A 196 11.62 11.37 -16.98
C PRO A 196 10.30 12.11 -17.19
N ASP A 197 9.25 11.39 -17.57
CA ASP A 197 7.92 11.94 -17.85
C ASP A 197 7.17 12.42 -16.59
N LEU A 198 7.73 12.18 -15.38
CA LEU A 198 7.08 12.60 -14.13
C LEU A 198 6.93 14.12 -14.05
N LEU A 199 7.86 14.86 -14.65
CA LEU A 199 7.84 16.32 -14.70
C LEU A 199 6.66 16.86 -15.52
N ASP A 200 6.20 16.09 -16.49
CA ASP A 200 5.10 16.45 -17.38
C ASP A 200 3.74 15.94 -16.88
N GLN A 201 3.72 15.17 -15.78
CA GLN A 201 2.48 14.66 -15.19
C GLN A 201 1.67 15.76 -14.50
N PRO A 202 0.33 15.65 -14.50
CA PRO A 202 -0.51 16.61 -13.79
C PRO A 202 -0.23 16.59 -12.29
N MET A 203 -0.24 17.77 -11.67
CA MET A 203 -0.18 17.91 -10.22
C MET A 203 -1.36 17.19 -9.56
N PHE A 204 -1.05 16.43 -8.51
CA PHE A 204 -2.08 15.81 -7.69
C PHE A 204 -2.76 16.87 -6.82
N HIS A 205 -4.08 16.96 -6.95
CA HIS A 205 -4.93 17.77 -6.09
C HIS A 205 -5.85 16.84 -5.32
N PRO A 206 -5.72 16.76 -3.97
CA PRO A 206 -6.63 15.94 -3.19
C PRO A 206 -8.05 16.50 -3.30
N PRO A 207 -9.08 15.63 -3.31
CA PRO A 207 -10.45 16.08 -3.42
C PRO A 207 -10.83 17.02 -2.28
N THR A 208 -11.47 18.15 -2.60
CA THR A 208 -11.82 19.24 -1.66
C THR A 208 -12.98 18.93 -0.73
N ASN A 209 -13.60 17.77 -0.84
CA ASN A 209 -14.79 17.45 -0.05
C ASN A 209 -14.38 16.99 1.35
N ASP A 210 -14.81 17.74 2.36
CA ASP A 210 -14.83 17.48 3.82
C ASP A 210 -15.52 16.16 4.25
N LEU A 211 -15.74 15.23 3.32
CA LEU A 211 -15.85 13.83 3.67
C LEU A 211 -14.46 13.36 4.07
N LYS A 212 -14.06 13.69 5.31
CA LYS A 212 -13.08 12.93 6.10
C LYS A 212 -13.10 11.51 5.58
N LEU A 213 -12.01 11.07 4.92
CA LEU A 213 -11.80 9.71 4.48
C LEU A 213 -12.16 8.79 5.65
N ARG A 214 -13.40 8.30 5.64
CA ARG A 214 -14.01 7.58 6.75
C ARG A 214 -13.62 6.12 6.60
N TRP A 215 -12.31 5.87 6.54
CA TRP A 215 -11.77 4.58 6.92
C TRP A 215 -11.96 4.48 8.42
N SER A 216 -13.12 3.95 8.79
CA SER A 216 -13.38 3.50 10.15
C SER A 216 -12.47 2.29 10.33
N ILE A 217 -11.28 2.49 10.89
CA ILE A 217 -10.58 1.38 11.55
C ILE A 217 -11.58 0.92 12.62
N PRO A 218 -12.06 -0.34 12.60
CA PRO A 218 -12.84 -0.84 13.71
C PRO A 218 -11.87 -0.96 14.88
N CYS A 219 -11.73 0.12 15.64
CA CYS A 219 -11.23 0.02 16.99
C CYS A 219 -12.19 -0.95 17.71
N GLY A 220 -11.63 -1.98 18.32
CA GLY A 220 -12.37 -3.08 18.94
C GLY A 220 -13.43 -2.61 19.95
N PRO A 221 -14.29 -3.55 20.39
CA PRO A 221 -15.39 -3.21 21.26
C PRO A 221 -14.80 -2.68 22.57
N ASN A 222 -15.12 -1.42 22.90
CA ASN A 222 -14.86 -0.67 24.13
C ASN A 222 -13.99 0.57 23.94
N SER A 223 -14.56 1.64 23.40
CA SER A 223 -14.31 2.97 23.99
C SER A 223 -15.46 3.91 23.65
N ALA A 224 -15.97 4.51 24.72
CA ALA A 224 -17.24 5.21 24.79
C ALA A 224 -17.23 6.56 24.05
N GLU A 225 -18.45 6.98 23.75
CA GLU A 225 -18.86 8.32 23.34
C GLU A 225 -18.10 9.43 24.07
N ASN A 226 -17.77 10.49 23.33
CA ASN A 226 -18.01 11.84 23.81
C ASN A 226 -18.31 12.77 22.65
N ASN A 227 -19.60 13.08 22.53
CA ASN A 227 -20.13 14.24 21.84
C ASN A 227 -19.60 15.53 22.47
N LEU A 228 -18.93 16.38 21.69
CA LEU A 228 -18.94 17.83 21.93
C LEU A 228 -19.02 18.55 20.57
N ILE A 229 -20.25 18.70 20.08
CA ILE A 229 -20.65 19.78 19.17
C ILE A 229 -21.27 20.87 20.04
N GLY A 230 -20.81 22.11 19.92
CA GLY A 230 -21.38 23.22 20.69
C GLY A 230 -20.83 24.59 20.33
N ASN A 231 -21.06 25.00 19.08
CA ASN A 231 -20.88 26.36 18.58
C ASN A 231 -21.71 27.38 19.38
N ARG A 232 -21.14 28.53 19.75
CA ARG A 232 -21.86 29.83 19.86
C ARG A 232 -20.89 31.00 20.02
N GLY A 233 -20.86 31.87 19.00
CA GLY A 233 -20.47 33.26 19.16
C GLY A 233 -21.52 34.06 19.94
N GLY A 234 -21.08 35.17 20.54
CA GLY A 234 -21.95 36.14 21.20
C GLY A 234 -21.16 37.19 21.99
N SER A 235 -21.23 38.44 21.53
CA SER A 235 -20.71 39.67 22.15
C SER A 235 -21.51 40.08 23.42
N ARG A 236 -20.93 41.02 24.20
CA ARG A 236 -21.35 41.73 25.44
C ARG A 236 -20.79 41.09 26.73
N ASN A 237 -20.14 41.80 27.66
CA ASN A 237 -19.96 43.23 27.94
C ASN A 237 -18.47 43.57 28.13
#